data_AF-A0A1X2IVP1-F1
#
_entry.id   AF-A0A1X2IVP1-F1
#
_cell.length_a   1.000
_cell.length_b   1.000
_cell.length_c   1.000
_cell.angle_alpha   90.00
_cell.angle_beta   90.00
_cell.angle_gamma   90.00
#
_symmetry.space_group_name_H-M   'P 1'
#
loop_
_entity.id
_entity.type
_entity.pdbx_description
1 polymer ?
#
loop_
_entity_poly.entity_id
_entity_poly.type
_entity_poly.pdbx_seq_one_letter_code
_entity_poly.pdbx_strand_id
1 'polypeptide(L)'
;MTTNNANTQKFSTNPYSESIQKLKSQGKLAAKVTGYTLLSVTAATALIWQSYHWYIEYFLSRSPASLNYKAKLLLHGAYFREHVAPDYGMAAFYLEQVLQVALDEQQLDEQDPDLIQLRLRLAYDEWHAGHLFDAITQYTRAWTLLVATTPSSLSTRHHDDMITTAKHLGDLYTRVGDSEKAEEYLTWAFYAVTKPESNNVGDNNGTRLRKINIICSLASLYAMQRQFHLALPLFLQALQSIPDNDDADADSKNGGDGDEQWLCMKAILQNQLSETFYGMGKPKESMGWAQAALSSSSDGMAKYSNAKDCRECGGVVSNNLGKLLEIKGEFDQALVYYKQAQMYASTMDDTSSQMQYDENVVRLEKLTHKDEENATLAQDLLGSKKEDIANNQSKEQQQGWVSWLGGRGDKKKDTK
;
A
#
# COMPACT_ATOMS: atom_id res chain seq x y z
N MET A 1 64.86 -14.93 64.31
CA MET A 1 65.64 -14.35 63.20
C MET A 1 64.70 -13.47 62.39
N THR A 2 64.64 -12.18 62.74
CA THR A 2 63.82 -11.15 62.11
C THR A 2 64.71 -10.39 61.12
N THR A 3 64.55 -10.67 59.82
CA THR A 3 65.23 -9.92 58.77
C THR A 3 64.52 -8.59 58.56
N ASN A 4 65.11 -7.52 59.11
CA ASN A 4 64.75 -6.13 58.82
C ASN A 4 65.07 -5.82 57.36
N ASN A 5 64.04 -5.83 56.50
CA ASN A 5 64.14 -5.22 55.17
C ASN A 5 64.15 -3.70 55.32
N ALA A 6 65.34 -3.12 55.29
CA ALA A 6 65.56 -1.69 55.22
C ALA A 6 64.98 -1.17 53.90
N ASN A 7 63.76 -0.63 53.96
CA ASN A 7 63.06 -0.05 52.84
C ASN A 7 63.67 1.35 52.58
N THR A 8 64.76 1.41 51.82
CA THR A 8 65.35 2.68 51.37
C THR A 8 64.36 3.40 50.46
N GLN A 9 63.60 4.34 51.04
CA GLN A 9 62.81 5.31 50.29
C GLN A 9 63.76 6.22 49.51
N LYS A 10 63.98 5.89 48.24
CA LYS A 10 64.61 6.82 47.29
C LYS A 10 63.64 7.96 47.05
N PHE A 11 63.85 9.08 47.71
CA PHE A 11 63.18 10.34 47.41
C PHE A 11 63.67 10.84 46.04
N SER A 12 62.96 10.44 44.98
CA SER A 12 63.12 11.02 43.65
C SER A 12 62.48 12.40 43.69
N THR A 13 63.29 13.45 43.76
CA THR A 13 62.84 14.85 43.73
C THR A 13 62.43 15.31 42.32
N ASN A 14 62.38 14.40 41.34
CA ASN A 14 61.93 14.73 40.00
C ASN A 14 60.39 14.61 39.90
N PRO A 15 59.64 15.74 39.86
CA PRO A 15 58.18 15.74 39.79
C PRO A 15 57.63 15.02 38.55
N TYR A 16 58.47 14.84 37.52
CA TYR A 16 58.14 14.10 36.31
C TYR A 16 57.97 12.58 36.56
N SER A 17 58.69 12.02 37.54
CA SER A 17 58.61 10.58 37.84
C SER A 17 57.29 10.19 38.49
N GLU A 18 56.75 11.04 39.37
CA GLU A 18 55.47 10.82 40.04
C GLU A 18 54.29 11.01 39.08
N SER A 19 54.35 12.02 38.20
CA SER A 19 53.32 12.25 37.18
C SER A 19 53.25 11.09 36.18
N ILE A 20 54.39 10.54 35.74
CA ILE A 20 54.42 9.34 34.90
C ILE A 20 53.81 8.13 35.61
N GLN A 21 54.09 7.92 36.90
CA GLN A 21 53.50 6.80 37.65
C GLN A 21 51.99 6.93 37.80
N LYS A 22 51.49 8.14 38.11
CA LYS A 22 50.05 8.45 38.15
C LYS A 22 49.39 8.27 36.79
N LEU A 23 50.03 8.72 35.71
CA LEU A 23 49.51 8.53 34.35
C LEU A 23 49.46 7.05 33.97
N LYS A 24 50.47 6.25 34.35
CA LYS A 24 50.44 4.79 34.15
C LYS A 24 49.35 4.10 34.96
N SER A 25 49.10 4.50 36.21
CA SER A 25 48.05 3.90 37.03
C SER A 25 46.65 4.28 36.54
N GLN A 26 46.43 5.55 36.18
CA GLN A 26 45.20 6.03 35.55
C GLN A 26 44.96 5.35 34.21
N GLY A 27 45.99 5.20 33.37
CA GLY A 27 45.89 4.46 32.10
C GLY A 27 45.50 2.99 32.30
N LYS A 28 46.05 2.30 33.32
CA LYS A 28 45.65 0.93 33.67
C LYS A 28 44.21 0.85 34.15
N LEU A 29 43.75 1.81 34.95
CA LEU A 29 42.36 1.86 35.42
C LEU A 29 41.40 2.12 34.25
N ALA A 30 41.70 3.10 33.40
CA ALA A 30 40.91 3.41 32.21
C ALA A 30 40.80 2.19 31.29
N ALA A 31 41.93 1.53 30.98
CA ALA A 31 41.92 0.32 30.15
C ALA A 31 41.06 -0.81 30.75
N LYS A 32 41.10 -1.00 32.08
CA LYS A 32 40.24 -1.98 32.77
C LYS A 32 38.76 -1.61 32.67
N VAL A 33 38.42 -0.35 32.95
CA VAL A 33 37.03 0.13 32.89
C VAL A 33 36.50 -0.01 31.47
N THR A 34 37.23 0.46 30.45
CA THR A 34 36.85 0.29 29.04
C THR A 34 36.70 -1.19 28.66
N GLY A 35 37.61 -2.04 29.12
CA GLY A 35 37.53 -3.49 28.90
C GLY A 35 36.27 -4.12 29.51
N TYR A 36 35.94 -3.75 30.75
CA TYR A 36 34.71 -4.23 31.40
C TYR A 36 33.45 -3.68 30.73
N THR A 37 33.43 -2.41 30.34
CA THR A 37 32.29 -1.80 29.65
C THR A 37 32.05 -2.47 28.30
N LEU A 38 33.10 -2.70 27.51
CA LEU A 38 32.98 -3.40 26.23
C LEU A 38 32.44 -4.81 26.42
N LEU A 39 33.01 -5.58 27.36
CA LEU A 39 32.54 -6.94 27.65
C LEU A 39 31.08 -6.95 28.14
N SER A 40 30.70 -6.02 29.01
CA SER A 40 29.33 -5.94 29.53
C SER A 40 28.33 -5.57 28.45
N VAL A 41 28.68 -4.64 27.56
CA VAL A 41 27.80 -4.23 26.45
C VAL A 41 27.65 -5.40 25.47
N THR A 42 28.75 -6.06 25.09
CA THR A 42 28.69 -7.24 24.20
C THR A 42 27.87 -8.37 24.81
N ALA A 43 28.05 -8.67 26.10
CA ALA A 43 27.26 -9.69 26.79
C ALA A 43 25.78 -9.32 26.87
N ALA A 44 25.45 -8.06 27.18
CA ALA A 44 24.07 -7.58 27.22
C ALA A 44 23.41 -7.67 25.84
N THR A 45 24.09 -7.25 24.77
CA THR A 45 23.59 -7.36 23.40
C THR A 45 23.35 -8.81 23.00
N ALA A 46 24.28 -9.73 23.33
CA ALA A 46 24.12 -11.15 23.05
C ALA A 46 22.92 -11.76 23.80
N LEU A 47 22.69 -11.37 25.06
CA LEU A 47 21.55 -11.82 25.85
C LEU A 47 20.22 -11.30 25.30
N ILE A 48 20.16 -10.02 24.91
CA ILE A 48 18.97 -9.43 24.28
C ILE A 48 18.67 -10.12 22.94
N TRP A 49 19.69 -10.38 22.14
CA TRP A 49 19.54 -11.07 20.87
C TRP A 49 19.04 -12.51 21.06
N GLN A 50 19.62 -13.26 22.00
CA GLN A 50 19.19 -14.63 22.31
C GLN A 50 17.78 -14.68 22.91
N SER A 51 17.43 -13.74 23.81
CA SER A 51 16.08 -13.69 24.39
C SER A 51 15.03 -13.34 23.34
N TYR A 52 15.38 -12.50 22.36
CA TYR A 52 14.51 -12.18 21.24
C TYR A 52 14.26 -13.39 20.33
N HIS A 53 15.29 -14.17 19.98
CA HIS A 53 15.11 -15.42 19.25
C HIS A 53 14.25 -16.43 20.01
N TRP A 54 14.42 -16.51 21.33
CA TRP A 54 13.58 -17.36 22.18
C TRP A 54 12.12 -16.86 22.20
N TYR A 55 11.92 -15.54 22.24
CA TYR A 55 10.61 -14.94 22.18
C TYR A 55 9.89 -15.25 20.86
N ILE A 56 10.58 -15.13 19.71
CA ILE A 56 10.01 -15.49 18.41
C ILE A 56 9.57 -16.96 18.39
N GLU A 57 10.47 -17.89 18.73
CA GLU A 57 10.22 -19.34 18.62
C GLU A 57 9.03 -19.81 19.49
N TYR A 58 8.85 -19.20 20.66
CA TYR A 58 7.84 -19.66 21.63
C TYR A 58 6.54 -18.87 21.62
N PHE A 59 6.55 -17.60 21.20
CA PHE A 59 5.39 -16.72 21.31
C PHE A 59 4.88 -16.17 19.99
N LEU A 60 5.72 -16.06 18.96
CA LEU A 60 5.33 -15.41 17.71
C LEU A 60 5.19 -16.38 16.54
N SER A 61 6.24 -17.12 16.19
CA SER A 61 6.25 -18.04 15.06
C SER A 61 7.12 -19.25 15.39
N ARG A 62 6.47 -20.39 15.60
CA ARG A 62 7.16 -21.63 15.94
C ARG A 62 7.81 -22.20 14.68
N SER A 63 9.13 -22.39 14.72
CA SER A 63 9.84 -23.00 13.62
C SER A 63 9.48 -24.49 13.45
N PRO A 64 9.46 -25.01 12.22
CA PRO A 64 9.27 -26.43 11.96
C PRO A 64 10.23 -27.32 12.75
N ALA A 65 9.74 -28.45 13.26
CA ALA A 65 10.55 -29.39 14.05
C ALA A 65 11.59 -30.13 13.20
N SER A 66 11.33 -30.25 11.90
CA SER A 66 12.21 -30.84 10.88
C SER A 66 13.52 -30.07 10.68
N LEU A 67 13.54 -28.77 10.99
CA LEU A 67 14.71 -27.90 10.76
C LEU A 67 15.75 -27.96 11.89
N ASN A 68 17.03 -27.92 11.52
CA ASN A 68 18.14 -27.74 12.43
C ASN A 68 18.22 -26.32 13.01
N TYR A 69 19.07 -26.13 14.04
CA TYR A 69 19.21 -24.84 14.74
C TYR A 69 19.64 -23.69 13.81
N LYS A 70 20.50 -23.95 12.82
CA LYS A 70 20.98 -22.94 11.87
C LYS A 70 19.84 -22.41 11.01
N ALA A 71 19.01 -23.30 10.45
CA ALA A 71 17.84 -22.94 9.66
C ALA A 71 16.79 -22.19 10.51
N LYS A 72 16.56 -22.61 11.75
CA LYS A 72 15.65 -21.89 12.67
C LYS A 72 16.12 -20.46 12.96
N LEU A 73 17.43 -20.26 13.15
CA LEU A 73 17.99 -18.94 13.38
C LEU A 73 17.77 -18.00 12.17
N LEU A 74 17.94 -18.52 10.96
CA LEU A 74 17.65 -17.79 9.72
C LEU A 74 16.16 -17.47 9.59
N LEU A 75 15.27 -18.41 9.95
CA LEU A 75 13.82 -18.21 9.90
C LEU A 75 13.35 -17.10 10.86
N HIS A 76 13.97 -16.98 12.03
CA HIS A 76 13.74 -15.84 12.92
C HIS A 76 14.21 -14.51 12.30
N GLY A 77 15.30 -14.54 11.53
CA GLY A 77 15.75 -13.39 10.74
C GLY A 77 14.73 -12.96 9.70
N ALA A 78 14.15 -13.92 8.96
CA ALA A 78 13.05 -13.68 8.03
C ALA A 78 11.84 -13.06 8.75
N TYR A 79 11.40 -13.66 9.87
CA TYR A 79 10.28 -13.16 10.66
C TYR A 79 10.47 -11.69 11.11
N PHE A 80 11.68 -11.34 11.59
CA PHE A 80 12.00 -9.96 11.96
C PHE A 80 11.87 -8.99 10.78
N ARG A 81 12.30 -9.42 9.59
CA ARG A 81 12.23 -8.65 8.34
C ARG A 81 10.85 -8.62 7.71
N GLU A 82 9.94 -9.48 8.13
CA GLU A 82 8.54 -9.42 7.71
C GLU A 82 7.71 -8.50 8.63
N HIS A 83 7.90 -8.62 9.95
CA HIS A 83 6.95 -8.05 10.92
C HIS A 83 7.48 -6.88 11.75
N VAL A 84 8.79 -6.80 12.00
CA VAL A 84 9.36 -5.82 12.95
C VAL A 84 10.07 -4.68 12.24
N ALA A 85 10.88 -4.99 11.23
CA ALA A 85 11.50 -4.01 10.36
C ALA A 85 11.29 -4.46 8.90
N PRO A 86 10.07 -4.23 8.36
CA PRO A 86 9.65 -4.74 7.06
C PRO A 86 10.64 -4.44 5.94
N ASP A 87 11.20 -5.50 5.37
CA ASP A 87 12.11 -5.53 4.22
C ASP A 87 11.98 -6.92 3.59
N TYR A 88 10.99 -7.06 2.71
CA TYR A 88 10.64 -8.35 2.10
C TYR A 88 11.75 -8.92 1.22
N GLY A 89 12.62 -8.08 0.63
CA GLY A 89 13.78 -8.56 -0.11
C GLY A 89 14.79 -9.25 0.80
N MET A 90 15.03 -8.69 1.99
CA MET A 90 15.87 -9.34 3.00
C MET A 90 15.21 -10.57 3.63
N ALA A 91 13.88 -10.55 3.83
CA ALA A 91 13.13 -11.72 4.31
C ALA A 91 13.22 -12.90 3.33
N ALA A 92 13.00 -12.64 2.05
CA ALA A 92 13.17 -13.61 0.97
C ALA A 92 14.58 -14.20 0.96
N PHE A 93 15.62 -13.36 1.05
CA PHE A 93 17.01 -13.83 1.15
C PHE A 93 17.22 -14.79 2.34
N TYR A 94 16.67 -14.49 3.52
CA TYR A 94 16.76 -15.41 4.66
C TYR A 94 16.04 -16.74 4.39
N LEU A 95 14.85 -16.71 3.78
CA LEU A 95 14.09 -17.92 3.45
C LEU A 95 14.78 -18.77 2.38
N GLU A 96 15.42 -18.17 1.38
CA GLU A 96 16.26 -18.89 0.43
C GLU A 96 17.40 -19.63 1.13
N GLN A 97 18.08 -18.98 2.08
CA GLN A 97 19.13 -19.60 2.88
C GLN A 97 18.59 -20.72 3.78
N VAL A 98 17.38 -20.58 4.33
CA VAL A 98 16.70 -21.65 5.06
C VAL A 98 16.48 -22.86 4.16
N LEU A 99 15.93 -22.66 2.97
CA LEU A 99 15.68 -23.73 2.00
C LEU A 99 16.97 -24.40 1.56
N GLN A 100 18.04 -23.62 1.32
CA GLN A 100 19.35 -24.15 0.97
C GLN A 100 19.92 -25.04 2.08
N VAL A 101 19.90 -24.58 3.34
CA VAL A 101 20.36 -25.40 4.49
C VAL A 101 19.50 -26.66 4.66
N ALA A 102 18.20 -26.57 4.41
CA ALA A 102 17.29 -27.71 4.52
C ALA A 102 17.54 -28.78 3.44
N LEU A 103 17.72 -28.36 2.19
CA LEU A 103 17.91 -29.27 1.05
C LEU A 103 19.35 -29.80 0.97
N ASP A 104 20.35 -28.93 1.11
CA ASP A 104 21.75 -29.30 0.86
C ASP A 104 22.42 -29.92 2.09
N GLU A 105 22.23 -29.32 3.27
CA GLU A 105 22.91 -29.76 4.50
C GLU A 105 22.13 -30.84 5.24
N GLN A 106 20.80 -30.70 5.34
CA GLN A 106 19.94 -31.65 6.05
C GLN A 106 19.37 -32.75 5.15
N GLN A 107 19.45 -32.60 3.83
CA GLN A 107 18.90 -33.55 2.85
C GLN A 107 17.42 -33.87 3.10
N LEU A 108 16.64 -32.86 3.51
CA LEU A 108 15.19 -33.00 3.64
C LEU A 108 14.56 -33.20 2.26
N ASP A 109 13.50 -34.02 2.20
CA ASP A 109 12.74 -34.26 0.97
C ASP A 109 12.03 -32.97 0.54
N GLU A 110 12.10 -32.63 -0.75
CA GLU A 110 11.41 -31.46 -1.30
C GLU A 110 9.87 -31.58 -1.19
N GLN A 111 9.35 -32.81 -1.05
CA GLN A 111 7.94 -33.09 -0.78
C GLN A 111 7.54 -32.94 0.70
N ASP A 112 8.50 -32.65 1.59
CA ASP A 112 8.20 -32.40 3.00
C ASP A 112 7.23 -31.20 3.12
N PRO A 113 6.07 -31.37 3.80
CA PRO A 113 5.09 -30.29 3.96
C PRO A 113 5.69 -28.99 4.50
N ASP A 114 6.67 -29.07 5.41
CA ASP A 114 7.32 -27.88 5.97
C ASP A 114 8.11 -27.11 4.90
N LEU A 115 8.77 -27.82 3.96
CA LEU A 115 9.49 -27.18 2.86
C LEU A 115 8.55 -26.54 1.85
N ILE A 116 7.41 -27.17 1.56
CA ILE A 116 6.38 -26.58 0.70
C ILE A 116 5.88 -25.26 1.31
N GLN A 117 5.60 -25.24 2.62
CA GLN A 117 5.17 -24.01 3.31
C GLN A 117 6.24 -22.92 3.30
N LEU A 118 7.51 -23.27 3.54
CA LEU A 118 8.62 -22.31 3.46
C LEU A 118 8.76 -21.74 2.05
N ARG A 119 8.51 -22.54 1.01
CA ARG A 119 8.53 -22.09 -0.38
C ARG A 119 7.36 -21.18 -0.72
N LEU A 120 6.16 -21.47 -0.21
CA LEU A 120 5.01 -20.56 -0.34
C LEU A 120 5.27 -19.21 0.34
N ARG A 121 5.89 -19.23 1.54
CA ARG A 121 6.30 -18.02 2.26
C ARG A 121 7.37 -17.23 1.50
N LEU A 122 8.37 -17.92 0.94
CA LEU A 122 9.38 -17.27 0.08
C LEU A 122 8.72 -16.61 -1.14
N ALA A 123 7.81 -17.30 -1.81
CA ALA A 123 7.10 -16.76 -2.97
C ALA A 123 6.28 -15.50 -2.63
N TYR A 124 5.69 -15.47 -1.44
CA TYR A 124 4.99 -14.31 -0.90
C TYR A 124 5.96 -13.13 -0.67
N ASP A 125 7.11 -13.37 -0.04
CA ASP A 125 8.10 -12.32 0.21
C ASP A 125 8.70 -11.77 -1.09
N GLU A 126 9.01 -12.63 -2.08
CA GLU A 126 9.46 -12.20 -3.41
C GLU A 126 8.43 -11.31 -4.11
N TRP A 127 7.15 -11.65 -3.98
CA TRP A 127 6.06 -10.85 -4.54
C TRP A 127 6.00 -9.47 -3.88
N HIS A 128 6.10 -9.41 -2.55
CA HIS A 128 6.10 -8.15 -1.80
C HIS A 128 7.37 -7.31 -2.01
N ALA A 129 8.51 -7.94 -2.33
CA ALA A 129 9.72 -7.26 -2.76
C ALA A 129 9.64 -6.69 -4.19
N GLY A 130 8.61 -7.06 -4.96
CA GLY A 130 8.45 -6.66 -6.35
C GLY A 130 9.19 -7.56 -7.35
N HIS A 131 9.77 -8.66 -6.90
CA HIS A 131 10.45 -9.66 -7.73
C HIS A 131 9.44 -10.63 -8.35
N LEU A 132 8.62 -10.14 -9.28
CA LEU A 132 7.48 -10.88 -9.83
C LEU A 132 7.86 -12.23 -10.44
N PHE A 133 8.98 -12.32 -11.16
CA PHE A 133 9.40 -13.57 -11.82
C PHE A 133 9.90 -14.62 -10.82
N ASP A 134 10.58 -14.19 -9.75
CA ASP A 134 11.04 -15.09 -8.70
C ASP A 134 9.85 -15.62 -7.89
N ALA A 135 8.88 -14.75 -7.57
CA ALA A 135 7.61 -15.15 -6.97
C ALA A 135 6.86 -16.19 -7.82
N ILE A 136 6.71 -15.96 -9.14
CA ILE A 136 6.09 -16.93 -10.06
C ILE A 136 6.86 -18.25 -10.03
N THR A 137 8.19 -18.21 -10.04
CA THR A 137 9.03 -19.41 -10.00
C THR A 137 8.78 -20.22 -8.73
N GLN A 138 8.79 -19.56 -7.56
CA GLN A 138 8.61 -20.24 -6.27
C GLN A 138 7.19 -20.77 -6.08
N TYR A 139 6.16 -19.98 -6.42
CA TYR A 139 4.77 -20.46 -6.39
C TYR A 139 4.54 -21.61 -7.39
N THR A 140 5.12 -21.56 -8.59
CA THR A 140 4.97 -22.65 -9.58
C THR A 140 5.60 -23.94 -9.06
N ARG A 141 6.79 -23.87 -8.44
CA ARG A 141 7.40 -25.05 -7.83
C ARG A 141 6.56 -25.58 -6.65
N ALA A 142 6.09 -24.71 -5.76
CA ALA A 142 5.22 -25.11 -4.66
C ALA A 142 3.93 -25.76 -5.17
N TRP A 143 3.31 -25.19 -6.22
CA TRP A 143 2.15 -25.75 -6.91
C TRP A 143 2.41 -27.17 -7.43
N THR A 144 3.54 -27.40 -8.11
CA THR A 144 3.87 -28.74 -8.63
C THR A 144 4.01 -29.77 -7.51
N LEU A 145 4.56 -29.39 -6.36
CA LEU A 145 4.71 -30.26 -5.19
C LEU A 145 3.35 -30.55 -4.52
N LEU A 146 2.51 -29.52 -4.37
CA LEU A 146 1.14 -29.66 -3.84
C LEU A 146 0.29 -30.58 -4.72
N VAL A 147 0.36 -30.44 -6.05
CA VAL A 147 -0.39 -31.31 -6.97
C VAL A 147 0.14 -32.74 -6.97
N ALA A 148 1.46 -32.94 -6.84
CA ALA A 148 2.07 -34.27 -6.82
C ALA A 148 1.82 -35.03 -5.50
N THR A 149 1.61 -34.33 -4.40
CA THR A 149 1.41 -34.93 -3.08
C THR A 149 0.02 -35.54 -2.97
N THR A 150 -0.08 -36.88 -2.95
CA THR A 150 -1.36 -37.58 -2.79
C THR A 150 -2.02 -37.26 -1.44
N PRO A 151 -3.35 -37.03 -1.41
CA PRO A 151 -4.09 -36.65 -0.20
C PRO A 151 -4.31 -37.86 0.72
N SER A 152 -3.24 -38.40 1.29
CA SER A 152 -3.30 -39.61 2.13
C SER A 152 -3.47 -39.30 3.61
N SER A 153 -3.22 -38.06 4.09
CA SER A 153 -3.51 -37.68 5.49
C SER A 153 -3.54 -36.16 5.81
N LEU A 154 -3.57 -35.27 4.82
CA LEU A 154 -3.71 -33.81 5.02
C LEU A 154 -4.94 -33.34 4.22
N SER A 155 -6.16 -33.46 4.74
CA SER A 155 -6.85 -32.53 5.65
C SER A 155 -6.87 -31.08 5.12
N THR A 156 -8.03 -30.43 5.23
CA THR A 156 -8.46 -29.12 4.67
C THR A 156 -7.37 -28.11 4.31
N ARG A 157 -6.31 -27.98 5.12
CA ARG A 157 -5.15 -27.11 4.87
C ARG A 157 -4.49 -27.32 3.51
N HIS A 158 -4.28 -28.56 3.07
CA HIS A 158 -3.62 -28.81 1.77
C HIS A 158 -4.45 -28.25 0.61
N HIS A 159 -5.76 -28.45 0.66
CA HIS A 159 -6.67 -27.90 -0.35
C HIS A 159 -6.69 -26.36 -0.32
N ASP A 160 -6.67 -25.78 0.87
CA ASP A 160 -6.57 -24.33 1.07
C ASP A 160 -5.28 -23.75 0.49
N ASP A 161 -4.14 -24.41 0.70
CA ASP A 161 -2.85 -24.00 0.15
C ASP A 161 -2.86 -24.06 -1.38
N MET A 162 -3.46 -25.08 -1.98
CA MET A 162 -3.63 -25.16 -3.43
C MET A 162 -4.49 -24.00 -3.96
N ILE A 163 -5.67 -23.76 -3.38
CA ILE A 163 -6.58 -22.67 -3.78
C ILE A 163 -5.85 -21.32 -3.73
N THR A 164 -5.16 -21.07 -2.62
CA THR A 164 -4.45 -19.80 -2.38
C THR A 164 -3.27 -19.65 -3.35
N THR A 165 -2.50 -20.72 -3.57
CA THR A 165 -1.39 -20.73 -4.53
C THR A 165 -1.86 -20.48 -5.96
N ALA A 166 -2.93 -21.14 -6.40
CA ALA A 166 -3.51 -20.91 -7.72
C ALA A 166 -3.98 -19.46 -7.87
N LYS A 167 -4.65 -18.90 -6.86
CA LYS A 167 -5.04 -17.48 -6.86
C LYS A 167 -3.84 -16.56 -7.01
N HIS A 168 -2.77 -16.77 -6.23
CA HIS A 168 -1.55 -15.96 -6.33
C HIS A 168 -0.85 -16.08 -7.69
N LEU A 169 -0.75 -17.29 -8.25
CA LEU A 169 -0.22 -17.48 -9.61
C LEU A 169 -1.06 -16.72 -10.64
N GLY A 170 -2.38 -16.80 -10.52
CA GLY A 170 -3.32 -16.04 -11.34
C GLY A 170 -3.06 -14.53 -11.32
N ASP A 171 -2.95 -13.95 -10.12
CA ASP A 171 -2.67 -12.53 -9.93
C ASP A 171 -1.30 -12.12 -10.48
N LEU A 172 -0.27 -12.94 -10.25
CA LEU A 172 1.08 -12.68 -10.75
C LEU A 172 1.13 -12.75 -12.28
N TYR A 173 0.52 -13.76 -12.90
CA TYR A 173 0.43 -13.87 -14.35
C TYR A 173 -0.35 -12.71 -14.98
N THR A 174 -1.38 -12.22 -14.29
CA THR A 174 -2.10 -11.01 -14.68
C THR A 174 -1.18 -9.80 -14.71
N ARG A 175 -0.34 -9.61 -13.68
CA ARG A 175 0.61 -8.48 -13.59
C ARG A 175 1.70 -8.52 -14.65
N VAL A 176 2.19 -9.70 -15.03
CA VAL A 176 3.19 -9.83 -16.12
C VAL A 176 2.56 -9.81 -17.52
N GLY A 177 1.23 -9.80 -17.61
CA GLY A 177 0.49 -9.72 -18.87
C GLY A 177 0.23 -11.07 -19.57
N ASP A 178 0.55 -12.21 -18.93
CA ASP A 178 0.24 -13.55 -19.45
C ASP A 178 -1.21 -13.92 -19.09
N SER A 179 -2.14 -13.38 -19.87
CA SER A 179 -3.58 -13.49 -19.61
C SER A 179 -4.10 -14.92 -19.69
N GLU A 180 -3.48 -15.78 -20.51
CA GLU A 180 -3.90 -17.17 -20.69
C GLU A 180 -3.62 -17.99 -19.43
N LYS A 181 -2.41 -17.92 -18.88
CA LYS A 181 -2.08 -18.59 -17.62
C LYS A 181 -2.82 -18.00 -16.44
N ALA A 182 -3.00 -16.68 -16.42
CA ALA A 182 -3.80 -16.04 -15.39
C ALA A 182 -5.21 -16.62 -15.32
N GLU A 183 -5.86 -16.78 -16.48
CA GLU A 183 -7.19 -17.36 -16.59
C GLU A 183 -7.21 -18.83 -16.16
N GLU A 184 -6.20 -19.61 -16.56
CA GLU A 184 -6.07 -21.03 -16.17
C GLU A 184 -6.09 -21.18 -14.64
N TYR A 185 -5.19 -20.49 -13.94
CA TYR A 185 -5.07 -20.61 -12.49
C TYR A 185 -6.26 -20.02 -11.74
N LEU A 186 -6.79 -18.87 -12.16
CA LEU A 186 -7.95 -18.24 -11.50
C LEU A 186 -9.23 -19.04 -11.72
N THR A 187 -9.41 -19.62 -12.90
CA THR A 187 -10.58 -20.49 -13.18
C THR A 187 -10.49 -21.78 -12.38
N TRP A 188 -9.30 -22.35 -12.23
CA TRP A 188 -9.09 -23.50 -11.36
C TRP A 188 -9.45 -23.16 -9.90
N ALA A 189 -8.93 -22.04 -9.37
CA ALA A 189 -9.23 -21.60 -8.00
C ALA A 189 -10.72 -21.34 -7.81
N PHE A 190 -11.37 -20.68 -8.77
CA PHE A 190 -12.81 -20.42 -8.77
C PHE A 190 -13.62 -21.73 -8.73
N TYR A 191 -13.26 -22.70 -9.58
CA TYR A 191 -13.91 -24.01 -9.60
C TYR A 191 -13.75 -24.73 -8.26
N ALA A 192 -12.55 -24.71 -7.68
CA ALA A 192 -12.28 -25.35 -6.39
C ALA A 192 -13.14 -24.78 -5.25
N VAL A 193 -13.32 -23.46 -5.18
CA VAL A 193 -14.13 -22.82 -4.11
C VAL A 193 -15.64 -22.83 -4.36
N THR A 194 -16.08 -23.12 -5.59
CA THR A 194 -17.52 -23.16 -5.95
C THR A 194 -18.09 -24.56 -6.04
N LYS A 195 -17.26 -25.60 -5.93
CA LYS A 195 -17.71 -27.00 -5.96
C LYS A 195 -18.70 -27.27 -4.82
N PRO A 196 -19.84 -27.96 -5.07
CA PRO A 196 -20.88 -28.16 -4.05
C PRO A 196 -20.42 -28.93 -2.80
N GLU A 197 -19.37 -29.75 -2.91
CA GLU A 197 -18.78 -30.46 -1.77
C GLU A 197 -18.09 -29.50 -0.78
N SER A 198 -17.64 -28.32 -1.21
CA SER A 198 -17.04 -27.31 -0.33
C SER A 198 -18.09 -26.60 0.54
N ASN A 199 -19.38 -26.63 0.15
CA ASN A 199 -20.47 -26.02 0.92
C ASN A 199 -20.79 -26.76 2.24
N ASN A 200 -20.24 -27.95 2.45
CA ASN A 200 -20.39 -28.71 3.70
C ASN A 200 -19.31 -28.37 4.74
N VAL A 201 -18.25 -27.66 4.33
CA VAL A 201 -17.29 -27.05 5.26
C VAL A 201 -17.99 -25.82 5.82
N GLY A 202 -18.12 -25.75 7.15
CA GLY A 202 -18.90 -24.70 7.82
C GLY A 202 -18.62 -23.32 7.20
N ASP A 203 -19.69 -22.63 6.81
CA ASP A 203 -19.69 -21.30 6.18
C ASP A 203 -19.13 -20.28 7.16
N ASN A 204 -17.82 -20.34 7.34
CA ASN A 204 -17.09 -19.35 8.08
C ASN A 204 -16.79 -18.18 7.15
N ASN A 205 -16.83 -17.06 7.81
CA ASN A 205 -16.56 -15.73 7.33
C ASN A 205 -15.26 -15.68 6.46
N GLY A 206 -14.19 -16.38 6.86
CA GLY A 206 -12.92 -16.43 6.13
C GLY A 206 -12.99 -17.20 4.80
N THR A 207 -13.72 -18.31 4.75
CA THR A 207 -13.95 -19.09 3.52
C THR A 207 -14.74 -18.26 2.51
N ARG A 208 -15.74 -17.52 3.01
CA ARG A 208 -16.54 -16.60 2.21
C ARG A 208 -15.71 -15.47 1.63
N LEU A 209 -14.87 -14.83 2.45
CA LEU A 209 -13.98 -13.76 2.00
C LEU A 209 -12.98 -14.26 0.94
N ARG A 210 -12.40 -15.45 1.15
CA ARG A 210 -11.51 -16.08 0.17
C ARG A 210 -12.22 -16.31 -1.17
N LYS A 211 -13.44 -16.84 -1.15
CA LYS A 211 -14.26 -17.04 -2.36
C LYS A 211 -14.50 -15.71 -3.08
N ILE A 212 -14.85 -14.66 -2.36
CA ILE A 212 -15.04 -13.32 -2.92
C ILE A 212 -13.76 -12.79 -3.57
N ASN A 213 -12.60 -12.95 -2.92
CA ASN A 213 -11.31 -12.55 -3.47
C ASN A 213 -10.98 -13.24 -4.79
N ILE A 214 -11.25 -14.54 -4.89
CA ILE A 214 -11.02 -15.31 -6.13
C ILE A 214 -11.96 -14.83 -7.25
N ILE A 215 -13.25 -14.65 -6.95
CA ILE A 215 -14.23 -14.12 -7.91
C ILE A 215 -13.82 -12.73 -8.39
N CYS A 216 -13.41 -11.85 -7.47
CA CYS A 216 -12.93 -10.50 -7.78
C CYS A 216 -11.71 -10.52 -8.71
N SER A 217 -10.74 -11.41 -8.44
CA SER A 217 -9.51 -11.53 -9.24
C SER A 217 -9.83 -12.01 -10.67
N LEU A 218 -10.67 -13.05 -10.80
CA LEU A 218 -11.12 -13.55 -12.10
C LEU A 218 -11.94 -12.52 -12.88
N ALA A 219 -12.85 -11.81 -12.20
CA ALA A 219 -13.64 -10.75 -12.81
C ALA A 219 -12.77 -9.59 -13.30
N SER A 220 -11.75 -9.21 -12.53
CA SER A 220 -10.78 -8.17 -12.88
C SER A 220 -9.99 -8.56 -14.13
N LEU A 221 -9.54 -9.82 -14.23
CA LEU A 221 -8.90 -10.33 -15.45
C LEU A 221 -9.80 -10.16 -16.67
N TYR A 222 -11.07 -10.59 -16.59
CA TYR A 222 -12.01 -10.43 -17.71
C TYR A 222 -12.30 -8.95 -18.03
N ALA A 223 -12.35 -8.07 -17.03
CA ALA A 223 -12.52 -6.64 -17.26
C ALA A 223 -11.32 -6.04 -18.03
N MET A 224 -10.09 -6.42 -17.67
CA MET A 224 -8.87 -6.02 -18.40
C MET A 224 -8.85 -6.52 -19.84
N GLN A 225 -9.35 -7.73 -20.08
CA GLN A 225 -9.54 -8.30 -21.42
C GLN A 225 -10.73 -7.67 -22.19
N ARG A 226 -11.44 -6.70 -21.60
CA ARG A 226 -12.68 -6.10 -22.11
C ARG A 226 -13.82 -7.09 -22.33
N GLN A 227 -13.78 -8.25 -21.67
CA GLN A 227 -14.85 -9.24 -21.64
C GLN A 227 -15.88 -8.88 -20.56
N PHE A 228 -16.45 -7.67 -20.66
CA PHE A 228 -17.34 -7.11 -19.64
C PHE A 228 -18.58 -7.97 -19.36
N HIS A 229 -19.01 -8.76 -20.35
CA HIS A 229 -20.13 -9.70 -20.21
C HIS A 229 -19.84 -10.86 -19.25
N LEU A 230 -18.57 -11.22 -19.03
CA LEU A 230 -18.14 -12.19 -18.03
C LEU A 230 -17.79 -11.51 -16.69
N ALA A 231 -17.12 -10.36 -16.74
CA ALA A 231 -16.66 -9.64 -15.55
C ALA A 231 -17.84 -9.15 -14.67
N LEU A 232 -18.83 -8.50 -15.29
CA LEU A 232 -19.93 -7.87 -14.56
C LEU A 232 -20.73 -8.84 -13.67
N PRO A 233 -21.22 -9.99 -14.16
CA PRO A 233 -21.97 -10.92 -13.31
C PRO A 233 -21.12 -11.46 -12.15
N LEU A 234 -19.82 -11.67 -12.35
CA LEU A 234 -18.92 -12.13 -11.28
C LEU A 234 -18.74 -11.07 -10.19
N PHE A 235 -18.51 -9.80 -10.55
CA PHE A 235 -18.44 -8.72 -9.56
C PHE A 235 -19.74 -8.55 -8.77
N LEU A 236 -20.90 -8.64 -9.45
CA LEU A 236 -22.20 -8.55 -8.79
C LEU A 236 -22.45 -9.74 -7.86
N GLN A 237 -22.06 -10.96 -8.26
CA GLN A 237 -22.13 -12.14 -7.40
C GLN A 237 -21.25 -12.00 -6.16
N ALA A 238 -20.02 -11.51 -6.31
CA ALA A 238 -19.12 -11.24 -5.20
C ALA A 238 -19.71 -10.20 -4.24
N LEU A 239 -20.26 -9.11 -4.79
CA LEU A 239 -20.90 -8.04 -4.00
C LEU A 239 -22.12 -8.55 -3.21
N GLN A 240 -22.98 -9.37 -3.84
CA GLN A 240 -24.14 -10.00 -3.18
C GLN A 240 -23.75 -11.01 -2.10
N SER A 241 -22.52 -11.52 -2.13
CA SER A 241 -22.02 -12.46 -1.12
C SER A 241 -21.48 -11.75 0.12
N ILE A 242 -21.34 -10.42 0.10
CA ILE A 242 -20.95 -9.64 1.28
C ILE A 242 -22.16 -9.53 2.23
N PRO A 243 -22.00 -9.80 3.53
CA PRO A 243 -23.07 -9.62 4.51
C PRO A 243 -23.60 -8.18 4.54
N ASP A 244 -24.92 -8.01 4.58
CA ASP A 244 -25.58 -6.68 4.66
C ASP A 244 -25.47 -6.03 6.06
N ASN A 245 -25.24 -6.83 7.11
CA ASN A 245 -25.38 -6.38 8.49
C ASN A 245 -24.08 -5.82 9.07
N ASP A 246 -24.22 -4.71 9.81
CA ASP A 246 -23.21 -4.20 10.72
C ASP A 246 -22.87 -5.16 11.89
N ASP A 247 -23.72 -6.14 12.14
CA ASP A 247 -23.67 -7.12 13.24
C ASP A 247 -22.65 -8.25 13.05
N ALA A 248 -21.88 -8.27 11.96
CA ALA A 248 -20.78 -9.24 11.79
C ALA A 248 -19.66 -9.10 12.84
N ASP A 249 -19.65 -8.03 13.66
CA ASP A 249 -18.51 -7.62 14.49
C ASP A 249 -18.82 -7.34 15.98
N ALA A 250 -19.93 -7.82 16.55
CA ALA A 250 -20.15 -7.64 17.99
C ALA A 250 -19.07 -8.33 18.86
N ASP A 251 -18.41 -9.38 18.33
CA ASP A 251 -17.35 -10.15 19.02
C ASP A 251 -15.91 -9.89 18.50
N SER A 252 -15.70 -9.04 17.48
CA SER A 252 -14.37 -8.69 16.93
C SER A 252 -13.53 -7.79 17.88
N LYS A 253 -14.05 -7.41 19.06
CA LYS A 253 -13.28 -6.66 20.07
C LYS A 253 -12.01 -7.37 20.58
N ASN A 254 -11.88 -8.66 20.32
CA ASN A 254 -10.62 -9.38 20.52
C ASN A 254 -9.84 -9.40 19.20
N GLY A 255 -9.12 -8.29 18.92
CA GLY A 255 -8.36 -8.06 17.69
C GLY A 255 -7.33 -9.16 17.41
N GLY A 256 -7.80 -10.24 16.78
CA GLY A 256 -6.96 -11.17 16.04
C GLY A 256 -6.76 -10.61 14.64
N ASP A 257 -5.60 -10.90 14.06
CA ASP A 257 -5.10 -10.46 12.73
C ASP A 257 -6.00 -10.81 11.52
N GLY A 258 -7.26 -11.19 11.74
CA GLY A 258 -8.23 -11.56 10.71
C GLY A 258 -9.58 -10.86 10.88
N ASP A 259 -9.61 -9.60 11.35
CA ASP A 259 -10.83 -8.79 11.32
C ASP A 259 -11.25 -8.59 9.85
N GLU A 260 -12.31 -9.25 9.45
CA GLU A 260 -12.81 -9.22 8.08
C GLU A 260 -13.42 -7.87 7.78
N GLN A 261 -12.67 -7.04 7.03
CA GLN A 261 -13.08 -5.69 6.70
C GLN A 261 -14.06 -5.68 5.53
N TRP A 262 -15.27 -6.21 5.76
CA TRP A 262 -16.32 -6.36 4.75
C TRP A 262 -16.66 -5.04 4.03
N LEU A 263 -16.62 -3.89 4.73
CA LEU A 263 -16.82 -2.58 4.10
C LEU A 263 -15.68 -2.21 3.13
N CYS A 264 -14.44 -2.58 3.44
CA CYS A 264 -13.31 -2.35 2.54
C CYS A 264 -13.41 -3.25 1.31
N MET A 265 -13.76 -4.53 1.49
CA MET A 265 -14.01 -5.45 0.37
C MET A 265 -15.16 -4.95 -0.53
N LYS A 266 -16.24 -4.46 0.08
CA LYS A 266 -17.37 -3.85 -0.63
C LYS A 266 -16.94 -2.65 -1.46
N ALA A 267 -16.13 -1.77 -0.87
CA ALA A 267 -15.58 -0.62 -1.57
C ALA A 267 -14.73 -1.02 -2.78
N ILE A 268 -13.85 -2.01 -2.64
CA ILE A 268 -13.01 -2.54 -3.73
C ILE A 268 -13.89 -3.04 -4.87
N LEU A 269 -14.89 -3.88 -4.59
CA LEU A 269 -15.81 -4.41 -5.61
C LEU A 269 -16.62 -3.30 -6.30
N GLN A 270 -17.08 -2.30 -5.55
CA GLN A 270 -17.78 -1.14 -6.12
C GLN A 270 -16.86 -0.30 -7.01
N ASN A 271 -15.59 -0.12 -6.66
CA ASN A 271 -14.62 0.53 -7.53
C ASN A 271 -14.40 -0.27 -8.83
N GLN A 272 -14.22 -1.60 -8.72
CA GLN A 272 -14.07 -2.47 -9.90
C GLN A 272 -15.29 -2.43 -10.82
N LEU A 273 -16.51 -2.35 -10.25
CA LEU A 273 -17.74 -2.11 -11.01
C LEU A 273 -17.70 -0.75 -11.70
N SER A 274 -17.27 0.31 -11.02
CA SER A 274 -17.14 1.65 -11.62
C SER A 274 -16.23 1.64 -12.84
N GLU A 275 -15.05 1.04 -12.74
CA GLU A 275 -14.09 0.93 -13.84
C GLU A 275 -14.64 0.08 -14.98
N THR A 276 -15.33 -1.01 -14.67
CA THR A 276 -16.00 -1.87 -15.65
C THR A 276 -17.07 -1.10 -16.42
N PHE A 277 -17.96 -0.36 -15.73
CA PHE A 277 -18.98 0.47 -16.38
C PHE A 277 -18.36 1.59 -17.22
N TYR A 278 -17.25 2.18 -16.78
CA TYR A 278 -16.51 3.15 -17.57
C TYR A 278 -15.99 2.53 -18.87
N GLY A 279 -15.36 1.35 -18.78
CA GLY A 279 -14.88 0.58 -19.94
C GLY A 279 -15.98 0.19 -20.94
N MET A 280 -17.22 0.01 -20.45
CA MET A 280 -18.41 -0.23 -21.26
C MET A 280 -18.98 1.04 -21.93
N GLY A 281 -18.39 2.22 -21.71
CA GLY A 281 -18.91 3.50 -22.21
C GLY A 281 -20.14 4.00 -21.46
N LYS A 282 -20.30 3.62 -20.18
CA LYS A 282 -21.42 4.01 -19.31
C LYS A 282 -20.93 4.90 -18.15
N PRO A 283 -20.54 6.16 -18.43
CA PRO A 283 -19.88 7.02 -17.44
C PRO A 283 -20.82 7.47 -16.31
N LYS A 284 -22.15 7.49 -16.52
CA LYS A 284 -23.11 7.85 -15.47
C LYS A 284 -23.20 6.76 -14.41
N GLU A 285 -23.34 5.51 -14.84
CA GLU A 285 -23.34 4.33 -13.97
C GLU A 285 -22.00 4.17 -13.27
N SER A 286 -20.90 4.36 -14.01
CA SER A 286 -19.55 4.37 -13.44
C SER A 286 -19.41 5.37 -12.28
N MET A 287 -19.88 6.60 -12.46
CA MET A 287 -19.84 7.62 -11.41
C MET A 287 -20.67 7.22 -10.17
N GLY A 288 -21.85 6.64 -10.36
CA GLY A 288 -22.66 6.13 -9.25
C GLY A 288 -21.96 5.04 -8.44
N TRP A 289 -21.30 4.10 -9.11
CA TRP A 289 -20.52 3.06 -8.44
C TRP A 289 -19.27 3.59 -7.73
N ALA A 290 -18.57 4.56 -8.32
CA ALA A 290 -17.42 5.19 -7.67
C ALA A 290 -17.85 5.98 -6.40
N GLN A 291 -18.98 6.68 -6.44
CA GLN A 291 -19.53 7.33 -5.25
C GLN A 291 -19.89 6.31 -4.15
N ALA A 292 -20.49 5.18 -4.52
CA ALA A 292 -20.78 4.09 -3.58
C ALA A 292 -19.51 3.50 -2.95
N ALA A 293 -18.46 3.31 -3.76
CA ALA A 293 -17.15 2.83 -3.31
C ALA A 293 -16.50 3.79 -2.31
N LEU A 294 -16.57 5.10 -2.57
CA LEU A 294 -16.02 6.12 -1.67
C LEU A 294 -16.79 6.17 -0.34
N SER A 295 -18.13 6.02 -0.39
CA SER A 295 -18.95 5.90 0.81
C SER A 295 -18.54 4.70 1.65
N SER A 296 -18.47 3.50 1.03
CA SER A 296 -18.12 2.27 1.75
C SER A 296 -16.70 2.31 2.30
N SER A 297 -15.75 2.94 1.58
CA SER A 297 -14.39 3.18 2.09
C SER A 297 -14.41 4.06 3.33
N SER A 298 -15.16 5.17 3.29
CA SER A 298 -15.30 6.12 4.39
C SER A 298 -15.94 5.48 5.62
N ASP A 299 -17.01 4.70 5.42
CA ASP A 299 -17.70 3.96 6.48
C ASP A 299 -16.76 2.92 7.11
N GLY A 300 -15.99 2.19 6.29
CA GLY A 300 -14.99 1.24 6.78
C GLY A 300 -13.85 1.89 7.56
N MET A 301 -13.37 3.07 7.14
CA MET A 301 -12.38 3.83 7.91
C MET A 301 -12.91 4.35 9.24
N ALA A 302 -14.22 4.64 9.34
CA ALA A 302 -14.85 5.02 10.59
C ALA A 302 -15.05 3.81 11.53
N LYS A 303 -15.27 2.62 10.96
CA LYS A 303 -15.52 1.38 11.70
C LYS A 303 -14.25 0.67 12.17
N TYR A 304 -13.24 0.57 11.33
CA TYR A 304 -12.05 -0.25 11.59
C TYR A 304 -10.83 0.60 11.99
N SER A 305 -10.14 0.20 13.06
CA SER A 305 -8.91 0.88 13.52
C SER A 305 -7.77 0.76 12.48
N ASN A 306 -7.64 -0.42 11.88
CA ASN A 306 -6.63 -0.73 10.86
C ASN A 306 -7.24 -0.85 9.46
N ALA A 307 -7.95 0.18 9.00
CA ALA A 307 -8.65 0.20 7.71
C ALA A 307 -7.72 0.44 6.49
N LYS A 308 -6.59 -0.28 6.38
CA LYS A 308 -5.59 -0.06 5.33
C LYS A 308 -6.21 -0.19 3.93
N ASP A 309 -6.92 -1.28 3.67
CA ASP A 309 -7.55 -1.55 2.37
C ASP A 309 -8.58 -0.47 1.99
N CYS A 310 -9.34 0.03 2.98
CA CYS A 310 -10.28 1.14 2.76
C CYS A 310 -9.56 2.47 2.42
N ARG A 311 -8.40 2.75 3.02
CA ARG A 311 -7.61 3.95 2.71
C ARG A 311 -7.04 3.85 1.29
N GLU A 312 -6.50 2.67 0.92
CA GLU A 312 -5.99 2.40 -0.43
C GLU A 312 -7.09 2.56 -1.47
N CYS A 313 -8.22 1.89 -1.25
CA CYS A 313 -9.38 1.98 -2.13
C CYS A 313 -9.94 3.40 -2.19
N GLY A 314 -10.02 4.11 -1.07
CA GLY A 314 -10.44 5.51 -1.01
C GLY A 314 -9.58 6.41 -1.89
N GLY A 315 -8.26 6.24 -1.86
CA GLY A 315 -7.32 6.95 -2.73
C GLY A 315 -7.59 6.71 -4.22
N VAL A 316 -7.69 5.44 -4.62
CA VAL A 316 -7.96 5.03 -6.01
C VAL A 316 -9.32 5.56 -6.49
N VAL A 317 -10.37 5.38 -5.69
CA VAL A 317 -11.73 5.82 -6.04
C VAL A 317 -11.81 7.34 -6.17
N SER A 318 -11.20 8.09 -5.25
CA SER A 318 -11.15 9.55 -5.33
C SER A 318 -10.43 10.00 -6.61
N ASN A 319 -9.32 9.37 -6.97
CA ASN A 319 -8.63 9.66 -8.23
C ASN A 319 -9.51 9.33 -9.46
N ASN A 320 -10.23 8.20 -9.44
CA ASN A 320 -11.17 7.81 -10.49
C ASN A 320 -12.33 8.80 -10.63
N LEU A 321 -12.91 9.27 -9.52
CA LEU A 321 -13.94 10.31 -9.51
C LEU A 321 -13.43 11.64 -10.09
N GLY A 322 -12.22 12.04 -9.68
CA GLY A 322 -11.54 13.21 -10.24
C GLY A 322 -11.42 13.10 -11.76
N LYS A 323 -11.04 11.92 -12.27
CA LYS A 323 -10.92 11.69 -13.70
C LYS A 323 -12.25 11.74 -14.45
N LEU A 324 -13.30 11.16 -13.87
CA LEU A 324 -14.64 11.18 -14.46
C LEU A 324 -15.20 12.60 -14.54
N LEU A 325 -14.95 13.43 -13.53
CA LEU A 325 -15.37 14.85 -13.50
C LEU A 325 -14.53 15.71 -14.46
N GLU A 326 -13.23 15.45 -14.57
CA GLU A 326 -12.37 16.08 -15.55
C GLU A 326 -12.90 15.85 -16.97
N ILE A 327 -13.28 14.61 -17.31
CA ILE A 327 -13.85 14.27 -18.63
C ILE A 327 -15.16 15.01 -18.89
N LYS A 328 -15.94 15.31 -17.85
CA LYS A 328 -17.17 16.12 -17.95
C LYS A 328 -16.89 17.63 -18.07
N GLY A 329 -15.66 18.07 -17.86
CA GLY A 329 -15.29 19.49 -17.81
C GLY A 329 -15.55 20.16 -16.45
N GLU A 330 -15.82 19.38 -15.40
CA GLU A 330 -16.08 19.88 -14.04
C GLU A 330 -14.77 19.97 -13.24
N PHE A 331 -13.84 20.82 -13.68
CA PHE A 331 -12.47 20.87 -13.18
C PHE A 331 -12.35 21.20 -11.68
N ASP A 332 -13.17 22.11 -11.16
CA ASP A 332 -13.13 22.48 -9.74
C ASP A 332 -13.47 21.29 -8.83
N GLN A 333 -14.51 20.54 -9.20
CA GLN A 333 -14.89 19.33 -8.46
C GLN A 333 -13.86 18.21 -8.63
N ALA A 334 -13.31 18.05 -9.85
CA ALA A 334 -12.25 17.08 -10.10
C ALA A 334 -11.01 17.35 -9.22
N LEU A 335 -10.63 18.62 -9.04
CA LEU A 335 -9.51 19.02 -8.20
C LEU A 335 -9.72 18.65 -6.73
N VAL A 336 -10.95 18.81 -6.20
CA VAL A 336 -11.30 18.39 -4.83
C VAL A 336 -11.04 16.89 -4.65
N TYR A 337 -11.47 16.06 -5.59
CA TYR A 337 -11.28 14.62 -5.51
C TYR A 337 -9.82 14.19 -5.70
N TYR A 338 -9.03 14.84 -6.56
CA TYR A 338 -7.59 14.55 -6.65
C TYR A 338 -6.85 14.92 -5.36
N LYS A 339 -7.19 16.04 -4.71
CA LYS A 339 -6.64 16.40 -3.39
C LYS A 339 -7.04 15.39 -2.31
N GLN A 340 -8.26 14.87 -2.38
CA GLN A 340 -8.69 13.79 -1.49
C GLN A 340 -7.86 12.51 -1.72
N ALA A 341 -7.56 12.15 -2.97
CA ALA A 341 -6.71 11.00 -3.30
C ALA A 341 -5.28 11.14 -2.73
N GLN A 342 -4.67 12.33 -2.86
CA GLN A 342 -3.38 12.65 -2.24
C GLN A 342 -3.41 12.47 -0.73
N MET A 343 -4.46 12.96 -0.07
CA MET A 343 -4.61 12.83 1.38
C MET A 343 -4.62 11.35 1.78
N TYR A 344 -5.37 10.50 1.09
CA TYR A 344 -5.36 9.06 1.36
C TYR A 344 -3.96 8.44 1.16
N ALA A 345 -3.28 8.72 0.05
CA ALA A 345 -1.93 8.21 -0.20
C ALA A 345 -0.93 8.62 0.89
N SER A 346 -0.99 9.89 1.33
CA SER A 346 -0.10 10.41 2.38
C SER A 346 -0.30 9.75 3.75
N THR A 347 -1.50 9.26 4.04
CA THR A 347 -1.78 8.56 5.31
C THR A 347 -1.25 7.11 5.36
N MET A 348 -0.79 6.59 4.23
CA MET A 348 -0.33 5.19 4.10
C MET A 348 1.15 5.08 3.69
N ASP A 349 1.86 6.19 3.59
CA ASP A 349 3.22 6.26 3.06
C ASP A 349 3.36 5.65 1.64
N ASP A 350 2.28 5.67 0.84
CA ASP A 350 2.31 5.21 -0.56
C ASP A 350 2.84 6.32 -1.48
N THR A 351 4.17 6.42 -1.51
CA THR A 351 4.88 7.42 -2.31
C THR A 351 4.60 7.32 -3.81
N SER A 352 4.36 6.12 -4.34
CA SER A 352 4.10 5.91 -5.76
C SER A 352 2.76 6.50 -6.17
N SER A 353 1.69 6.14 -5.46
CA SER A 353 0.36 6.71 -5.72
C SER A 353 0.33 8.20 -5.44
N GLN A 354 1.03 8.66 -4.40
CA GLN A 354 1.12 10.08 -4.08
C GLN A 354 1.69 10.90 -5.25
N MET A 355 2.80 10.47 -5.85
CA MET A 355 3.37 11.16 -7.01
C MET A 355 2.38 11.26 -8.18
N GLN A 356 1.66 10.17 -8.46
CA GLN A 356 0.65 10.16 -9.53
C GLN A 356 -0.49 11.15 -9.24
N TYR A 357 -0.96 11.22 -8.00
CA TYR A 357 -2.02 12.15 -7.61
C TYR A 357 -1.53 13.60 -7.59
N ASP A 358 -0.27 13.84 -7.22
CA ASP A 358 0.40 15.15 -7.29
C ASP A 358 0.45 15.68 -8.72
N GLU A 359 0.79 14.84 -9.69
CA GLU A 359 0.77 15.22 -11.10
C GLU A 359 -0.62 15.65 -11.57
N ASN A 360 -1.68 14.94 -11.15
CA ASN A 360 -3.06 15.29 -11.49
C ASN A 360 -3.48 16.63 -10.89
N VAL A 361 -3.16 16.88 -9.60
CA VAL A 361 -3.46 18.14 -8.93
C VAL A 361 -2.74 19.31 -9.59
N VAL A 362 -1.41 19.21 -9.76
CA VAL A 362 -0.61 20.29 -10.38
C VAL A 362 -1.08 20.59 -11.80
N ARG A 363 -1.46 19.57 -12.56
CA ARG A 363 -2.00 19.72 -13.91
C ARG A 363 -3.34 20.47 -13.91
N LEU A 364 -4.26 20.14 -13.01
CA LEU A 364 -5.57 20.80 -12.95
C LEU A 364 -5.50 22.22 -12.40
N GLU A 365 -4.66 22.48 -11.39
CA GLU A 365 -4.47 23.84 -10.85
C GLU A 365 -3.98 24.82 -11.91
N LYS A 366 -3.11 24.37 -12.82
CA LYS A 366 -2.66 25.20 -13.97
C LYS A 366 -3.80 25.52 -14.93
N LEU A 367 -4.77 24.63 -15.09
CA LEU A 367 -5.92 24.86 -15.97
C LEU A 367 -6.91 25.83 -15.33
N THR A 368 -7.25 25.62 -14.06
CA THR A 368 -8.21 26.48 -13.34
C THR A 368 -7.69 27.90 -13.16
N HIS A 369 -6.42 28.08 -12.77
CA HIS A 369 -5.84 29.43 -12.62
C HIS A 369 -5.69 30.19 -13.93
N LYS A 370 -5.44 29.50 -15.05
CA LYS A 370 -5.36 30.14 -16.36
C LYS A 370 -6.72 30.69 -16.78
N ASP A 371 -7.80 29.99 -16.45
CA ASP A 371 -9.15 30.45 -16.74
C ASP A 371 -9.54 31.63 -15.84
N GLU A 372 -9.12 31.64 -14.58
CA GLU A 372 -9.28 32.79 -13.68
C GLU A 372 -8.52 34.02 -14.20
N GLU A 373 -7.25 33.87 -14.59
CA GLU A 373 -6.43 34.97 -15.13
C GLU A 373 -7.03 35.53 -16.43
N ASN A 374 -7.45 34.66 -17.35
CA ASN A 374 -8.10 35.05 -18.59
C ASN A 374 -9.46 35.73 -18.36
N ALA A 375 -10.25 35.24 -17.39
CA ALA A 375 -11.53 35.83 -17.03
C ALA A 375 -11.35 37.23 -16.42
N THR A 376 -10.32 37.40 -15.58
CA THR A 376 -9.96 38.68 -14.97
C THR A 376 -9.52 39.67 -16.05
N LEU A 377 -8.64 39.25 -16.97
CA LEU A 377 -8.21 40.08 -18.10
C LEU A 377 -9.37 40.49 -19.01
N ALA A 378 -10.31 39.57 -19.28
CA ALA A 378 -11.50 39.87 -20.07
C ALA A 378 -12.43 40.88 -19.37
N GLN A 379 -12.59 40.77 -18.04
CA GLN A 379 -13.36 41.74 -17.26
C GLN A 379 -12.69 43.13 -17.25
N ASP A 380 -11.37 43.20 -17.09
CA ASP A 380 -10.62 44.46 -17.11
C ASP A 380 -10.69 45.14 -18.49
N LEU A 381 -10.59 44.37 -19.57
CA LEU A 381 -10.77 44.87 -20.94
C LEU A 381 -12.20 45.35 -21.21
N LEU A 382 -13.22 44.69 -20.64
CA LEU A 382 -14.60 45.12 -20.77
C LEU A 382 -14.92 46.35 -19.88
N GLY A 383 -14.26 46.46 -18.72
CA GLY A 383 -14.37 47.60 -17.81
C GLY A 383 -13.77 48.88 -18.42
N SER A 384 -12.54 48.82 -18.90
CA SER A 384 -11.85 49.94 -19.58
C SER A 384 -12.63 50.44 -20.80
N LYS A 385 -13.18 49.52 -21.62
CA LYS A 385 -14.01 49.89 -22.77
C LYS A 385 -15.30 50.61 -22.38
N LYS A 386 -15.90 50.30 -21.22
CA LYS A 386 -17.08 51.02 -20.71
C LYS A 386 -16.73 52.44 -20.25
N GLU A 387 -15.58 52.63 -19.60
CA GLU A 387 -15.09 53.95 -19.21
C GLU A 387 -14.78 54.84 -20.41
N ASP A 388 -14.17 54.29 -21.46
CA ASP A 388 -13.89 55.02 -22.70
C ASP A 388 -15.19 55.46 -23.41
N ILE A 389 -16.22 54.61 -23.43
CA ILE A 389 -17.53 54.94 -23.98
C ILE A 389 -18.22 56.03 -23.14
N ALA A 390 -18.16 55.93 -21.81
CA ALA A 390 -18.75 56.93 -20.90
C ALA A 390 -18.05 58.30 -21.02
N ASN A 391 -16.71 58.31 -21.13
CA ASN A 391 -15.93 59.53 -21.31
C ASN A 391 -16.12 60.17 -22.69
N ASN A 392 -16.32 59.38 -23.75
CA ASN A 392 -16.64 59.93 -25.07
C ASN A 392 -18.07 60.46 -25.15
N GLN A 393 -19.05 59.82 -24.50
CA GLN A 393 -20.41 60.36 -24.41
C GLN A 393 -20.47 61.67 -23.61
N SER A 394 -19.67 61.83 -22.55
CA SER A 394 -19.60 63.09 -21.80
C SER A 394 -18.94 64.22 -22.61
N LYS A 395 -17.92 63.90 -23.42
CA LYS A 395 -17.28 64.85 -24.35
C LYS A 395 -18.18 65.26 -25.50
N GLU A 396 -18.95 64.33 -26.09
CA GLU A 396 -19.95 64.66 -27.13
C GLU A 396 -21.10 65.51 -26.57
N GLN A 397 -21.57 65.23 -25.34
CA GLN A 397 -22.54 66.10 -24.69
C GLN A 397 -21.97 67.51 -24.45
N GLN A 398 -20.73 67.63 -23.97
CA GLN A 398 -20.09 68.95 -23.81
C GLN A 398 -19.88 69.70 -25.13
N GLN A 399 -19.56 69.02 -26.23
CA GLN A 399 -19.41 69.65 -27.56
C GLN A 399 -20.77 70.04 -28.18
N GLY A 400 -21.84 69.27 -27.92
CA GLY A 400 -23.20 69.63 -28.32
C GLY A 400 -23.69 70.92 -27.66
N TRP A 401 -23.40 71.13 -26.38
CA TRP A 401 -23.73 72.36 -25.64
C TRP A 401 -23.00 73.61 -26.14
N VAL A 402 -21.75 73.48 -26.61
CA VAL A 402 -20.98 74.61 -27.15
C VAL A 402 -21.48 75.04 -28.54
N SER A 403 -22.00 74.11 -29.35
CA SER A 403 -22.58 74.43 -30.68
C SER A 403 -23.92 75.19 -30.59
N TRP A 404 -24.68 74.99 -29.51
CA TRP A 404 -26.00 75.61 -29.33
C TRP A 404 -25.91 77.07 -28.83
N LEU A 405 -24.82 77.45 -28.15
CA LEU A 405 -24.60 78.81 -27.65
C LEU A 405 -23.89 79.75 -28.66
N GLY A 406 -23.39 79.23 -29.78
CA GLY A 406 -22.64 80.00 -30.79
C GLY A 406 -23.43 80.53 -32.00
N GLY A 407 -24.73 80.23 -32.11
CA GLY A 407 -25.52 80.45 -33.33
C GLY A 407 -26.66 81.46 -33.21
N ARG A 408 -26.40 82.70 -32.79
CA ARG A 408 -27.39 83.81 -32.88
C ARG A 408 -26.71 85.06 -33.43
N GLY A 409 -26.63 85.14 -34.75
CA GLY A 409 -26.09 86.31 -35.45
C GLY A 409 -26.54 86.35 -36.90
N ASP A 410 -27.56 87.19 -37.14
CA ASP A 410 -27.91 87.86 -38.40
C ASP A 410 -28.10 87.05 -39.68
N LYS A 411 -29.33 87.11 -40.22
CA LYS A 411 -29.58 87.84 -41.49
C LYS A 411 -31.08 87.99 -41.82
N LYS A 412 -31.47 89.27 -41.80
CA LYS A 412 -32.26 90.02 -42.77
C LYS A 412 -33.42 89.30 -43.50
N LYS A 413 -34.61 89.82 -43.18
CA LYS A 413 -35.74 90.06 -44.10
C LYS A 413 -35.24 90.42 -45.51
N ASP A 414 -35.84 89.81 -46.52
CA ASP A 414 -36.31 90.54 -47.70
C ASP A 414 -37.51 89.81 -48.34
N THR A 415 -38.53 90.63 -48.59
CA THR A 415 -39.69 90.47 -49.48
C THR A 415 -39.29 89.88 -50.84
N LYS A 416 -40.08 89.05 -51.52
CA LYS A 416 -41.43 89.28 -52.03
C LYS A 416 -41.98 87.97 -52.60
#